data_AF-A0A212FP74-F1
#
_entry.id   AF-A0A212FP74-F1
#
_cell.length_a   1.000
_cell.length_b   1.000
_cell.length_c   1.000
_cell.angle_alpha   90.00
_cell.angle_beta   90.00
_cell.angle_gamma   90.00
#
_symmetry.space_group_name_H-M   'P 1'
#
loop_
_entity.id
_entity.type
_entity.pdbx_description
1 polymer ?
#
loop_
_entity_poly.entity_id
_entity_poly.type
_entity_poly.pdbx_seq_one_letter_code
_entity_poly.pdbx_strand_id
1 'polypeptide(L)'
;EDVILLEYLLRVVLRLRPLTASRTLDVIRRVAASLTHQTLIINDTRLPSKELPALRDGTHQHLINFMLKFLIEIQKDIARPGADDLEVVAPQKTYRIKKWK
;
A
#
# COMPACT_ATOMS: atom_id res chain seq x y z
N GLU A 1 -7.86 -11.12 6.04
CA GLU A 1 -7.32 -10.47 7.27
C GLU A 1 -6.11 -9.60 6.94
N ASP A 2 -5.10 -10.12 6.22
CA ASP A 2 -3.87 -9.39 5.89
C ASP A 2 -4.07 -8.08 5.09
N VAL A 3 -5.03 -8.05 4.17
CA VAL A 3 -5.36 -6.84 3.39
C VAL A 3 -5.92 -5.73 4.28
N ILE A 4 -6.72 -6.09 5.30
CA ILE A 4 -7.28 -5.13 6.27
C ILE A 4 -6.16 -4.53 7.12
N LEU A 5 -5.20 -5.36 7.54
CA LEU A 5 -4.02 -4.87 8.27
C LEU A 5 -3.20 -3.90 7.43
N LEU A 6 -2.94 -4.24 6.16
CA LEU A 6 -2.21 -3.36 5.26
C LEU A 6 -2.94 -2.03 5.06
N GLU A 7 -4.25 -2.06 4.80
CA GLU A 7 -5.07 -0.87 4.67
C GLU A 7 -5.02 -0.01 5.93
N TYR A 8 -5.14 -0.63 7.11
CA TYR A 8 -5.04 0.06 8.40
C TYR A 8 -3.69 0.77 8.55
N LEU A 9 -2.59 0.10 8.24
CA LEU A 9 -1.25 0.69 8.28
C LEU A 9 -1.13 1.87 7.31
N LEU A 10 -1.66 1.76 6.08
CA LEU A 10 -1.63 2.86 5.11
C LEU A 10 -2.53 4.03 5.52
N ARG A 11 -3.69 3.78 6.17
CA ARG A 11 -4.51 4.83 6.80
C ARG A 11 -3.74 5.54 7.92
N VAL A 12 -2.90 4.84 8.69
CA VAL A 12 -2.00 5.47 9.67
C VAL A 12 -0.98 6.36 8.97
N VAL A 13 -0.34 5.90 7.89
CA VAL A 13 0.59 6.72 7.10
C VAL A 13 -0.06 8.03 6.62
N LEU A 14 -1.31 7.96 6.14
CA LEU A 14 -2.08 9.14 5.76
C LEU A 14 -2.36 10.09 6.93
N ARG A 15 -2.72 9.56 8.10
CA ARG A 15 -2.98 10.34 9.31
C ARG A 15 -1.76 11.06 9.85
N LEU A 16 -0.54 10.57 9.58
CA LEU A 16 0.69 11.27 9.93
C LEU A 16 0.86 12.60 9.16
N ARG A 17 0.05 12.84 8.12
CA ARG A 17 0.10 14.04 7.26
C ARG A 17 1.54 14.39 6.85
N PRO A 18 2.26 13.46 6.19
CA PRO A 18 3.60 13.77 5.70
C PRO A 18 3.56 15.01 4.80
N LEU A 19 4.33 16.03 5.18
CA LEU A 19 4.31 17.35 4.54
C LEU A 19 4.80 17.35 3.09
N THR A 20 5.53 16.31 2.68
CA THR A 20 6.10 16.19 1.33
C THR A 20 5.98 14.76 0.80
N ALA A 21 5.89 14.62 -0.53
CA ALA A 21 5.83 13.32 -1.19
C ALA A 21 7.06 12.44 -0.87
N SER A 22 8.24 13.05 -0.73
CA SER A 22 9.47 12.35 -0.31
C SER A 22 9.33 11.70 1.08
N ARG A 23 8.73 12.41 2.04
CA ARG A 23 8.48 11.87 3.39
C ARG A 23 7.43 10.75 3.36
N THR A 24 6.38 10.89 2.55
CA THR A 24 5.41 9.81 2.34
C THR A 24 6.10 8.55 1.84
N LEU A 25 6.97 8.70 0.84
CA LEU A 25 7.72 7.59 0.27
C LEU A 25 8.64 6.92 1.30
N ASP A 26 9.34 7.69 2.12
CA ASP A 26 10.20 7.16 3.18
C ASP A 26 9.42 6.37 4.24
N VAL A 27 8.24 6.84 4.64
CA VAL A 27 7.38 6.11 5.58
C VAL A 27 6.89 4.80 4.95
N ILE A 28 6.44 4.83 3.68
CA ILE A 28 6.03 3.62 2.96
C ILE A 28 7.18 2.61 2.86
N ARG A 29 8.39 3.07 2.55
CA ARG A 29 9.58 2.21 2.52
C ARG A 29 9.85 1.55 3.87
N ARG A 30 9.71 2.29 4.98
CA ARG A 30 9.87 1.71 6.33
C ARG A 30 8.79 0.68 6.65
N VAL A 31 7.53 0.93 6.29
CA VAL A 31 6.44 -0.03 6.45
C VAL A 31 6.72 -1.29 5.63
N ALA A 32 7.09 -1.15 4.35
CA ALA A 32 7.45 -2.26 3.48
C ALA A 32 8.62 -3.09 4.04
N ALA A 33 9.69 -2.43 4.49
CA ALA A 33 10.85 -3.09 5.08
C ALA A 33 10.48 -3.88 6.35
N SER A 34 9.59 -3.31 7.18
CA SER A 34 9.10 -3.95 8.40
C SER A 34 8.20 -5.16 8.12
N LEU A 35 7.27 -5.04 7.16
CA LEU A 35 6.36 -6.12 6.79
C LEU A 35 7.07 -7.31 6.10
N THR A 36 8.14 -7.02 5.37
CA THR A 36 8.91 -8.05 4.66
C THR A 36 10.03 -8.65 5.50
N HIS A 37 10.34 -8.06 6.66
CA HIS A 37 11.55 -8.36 7.43
C HIS A 37 12.83 -8.29 6.58
N GLN A 38 12.89 -7.31 5.68
CA GLN A 38 14.01 -7.08 4.77
C GLN A 38 14.50 -5.63 4.88
N THR A 39 15.73 -5.39 4.45
CA THR A 39 16.37 -4.08 4.55
C THR A 39 16.19 -3.29 3.28
N LEU A 40 15.99 -1.99 3.45
CA LEU A 40 15.95 -1.00 2.40
C LEU A 40 16.90 0.14 2.73
N ILE A 41 17.53 0.70 1.69
CA ILE A 41 18.31 1.92 1.80
C ILE A 41 17.34 3.09 1.74
N ILE A 42 17.29 3.86 2.82
CA ILE A 42 16.46 5.06 2.97
C ILE A 42 17.41 6.16 3.45
N ASN A 43 17.63 7.19 2.63
CA ASN A 43 18.57 8.28 2.91
C ASN A 43 19.95 7.74 3.37
N ASP A 44 20.54 6.89 2.53
CA ASP A 44 21.83 6.20 2.76
C ASP A 44 21.92 5.31 4.00
N THR A 45 20.79 5.09 4.69
CA THR A 45 20.70 4.27 5.89
C THR A 45 19.95 2.98 5.60
N ARG A 46 20.49 1.83 6.02
CA ARG A 46 19.78 0.55 5.94
C ARG A 46 18.83 0.39 7.11
N LEU A 47 17.54 0.26 6.81
CA LEU A 47 16.46 0.06 7.78
C LEU A 47 15.64 -1.18 7.40
N PRO A 48 15.05 -1.92 8.37
CA PRO A 48 14.99 -1.60 9.80
C PRO A 48 16.21 -2.07 10.60
N SER A 49 17.00 -3.02 10.09
CA SER A 49 18.26 -3.50 10.69
C SER A 49 19.32 -3.65 9.58
N LYS A 50 20.60 -3.80 9.91
CA LYS A 50 21.65 -4.17 8.93
C LYS A 50 21.80 -5.69 8.77
N GLU A 51 21.22 -6.46 9.69
CA GLU A 51 21.35 -7.91 9.78
C GLU A 51 20.36 -8.65 8.88
N LEU A 52 19.30 -7.96 8.44
CA LEU A 52 18.29 -8.54 7.56
C LEU A 52 18.76 -8.50 6.09
N PRO A 53 18.31 -9.44 5.25
CA PRO A 53 18.64 -9.43 3.83
C PRO A 53 18.04 -8.21 3.14
N ALA A 54 18.72 -7.69 2.11
CA ALA A 54 18.21 -6.57 1.33
C ALA A 54 17.06 -7.00 0.40
N LEU A 55 16.01 -6.20 0.33
CA LEU A 55 14.93 -6.42 -0.63
C LEU A 55 15.47 -6.13 -2.04
N ARG A 56 15.30 -7.09 -2.95
CA ARG A 56 15.75 -6.96 -4.35
C ARG A 56 15.12 -5.72 -4.99
N ASP A 57 15.92 -4.94 -5.71
CA ASP A 57 15.50 -3.64 -6.27
C ASP A 57 14.20 -3.70 -7.09
N GLY A 58 14.05 -4.71 -7.95
CA GLY A 58 12.83 -4.90 -8.73
C GLY A 58 11.61 -5.14 -7.83
N THR A 59 11.71 -6.00 -6.83
CA THR A 59 10.62 -6.29 -5.89
C THR A 59 10.30 -5.07 -5.04
N HIS A 60 11.32 -4.36 -4.57
CA HIS A 60 11.17 -3.09 -3.86
C HIS A 60 10.33 -2.09 -4.67
N GLN A 61 10.69 -1.83 -5.91
CA GLN A 61 9.95 -0.87 -6.75
C GLN A 61 8.50 -1.27 -6.94
N HIS A 62 8.22 -2.55 -7.22
CA HIS A 62 6.84 -3.03 -7.38
C HIS A 62 6.04 -2.89 -6.09
N LEU A 63 6.63 -3.24 -4.94
CA LEU A 63 5.97 -3.16 -3.64
C LEU A 63 5.63 -1.72 -3.26
N ILE A 64 6.57 -0.79 -3.44
CA ILE A 64 6.35 0.62 -3.15
C ILE A 64 5.29 1.21 -4.08
N ASN A 65 5.34 0.89 -5.38
CA ASN A 65 4.34 1.34 -6.35
C ASN A 65 2.94 0.81 -6.01
N PHE A 66 2.85 -0.44 -5.57
CA PHE A 66 1.60 -1.03 -5.11
C PHE A 66 1.04 -0.27 -3.89
N MET A 67 1.85 -0.05 -2.86
CA MET A 67 1.43 0.68 -1.65
C MET A 67 1.02 2.13 -1.96
N LEU A 68 1.72 2.82 -2.86
CA LEU A 68 1.35 4.17 -3.30
C LEU A 68 0.00 4.20 -4.00
N LYS A 69 -0.25 3.25 -4.92
CA LYS A 69 -1.55 3.14 -5.60
C LYS A 69 -2.66 2.83 -4.61
N PHE A 70 -2.43 1.94 -3.65
CA PHE A 70 -3.39 1.64 -2.59
C PHE A 70 -3.69 2.89 -1.75
N LEU A 71 -2.65 3.62 -1.34
CA LEU A 71 -2.83 4.86 -0.58
C LEU A 71 -3.69 5.89 -1.33
N ILE A 72 -3.54 6.00 -2.66
CA ILE A 72 -4.41 6.85 -3.50
C ILE A 72 -5.88 6.38 -3.46
N GLU A 73 -6.13 5.07 -3.54
CA GLU A 73 -7.50 4.54 -3.44
C GLU A 73 -8.11 4.80 -2.06
N ILE A 74 -7.35 4.63 -0.98
CA ILE A 74 -7.78 4.97 0.39
C ILE A 74 -8.10 6.47 0.51
N GLN A 75 -7.31 7.35 -0.11
CA GLN A 75 -7.58 8.78 -0.10
C GLN A 75 -8.88 9.13 -0.84
N LYS A 76 -9.14 8.50 -1.98
CA LYS A 76 -10.40 8.68 -2.73
C LYS A 76 -11.61 8.24 -1.91
N ASP A 77 -11.46 7.11 -1.22
CA ASP A 77 -12.45 6.57 -0.29
C ASP A 77 -12.75 7.58 0.85
N ILE A 78 -11.71 8.07 1.54
CA ILE A 78 -11.86 9.08 2.61
C ILE A 78 -12.53 10.36 2.10
N ALA A 79 -12.22 10.79 0.87
CA ALA A 79 -12.78 12.00 0.26
C ALA A 79 -14.25 11.84 -0.16
N ARG A 80 -14.78 10.60 -0.21
CA ARG A 80 -16.19 10.28 -0.51
C ARG A 80 -16.87 9.65 0.70
N PRO A 81 -17.08 10.40 1.81
CA PRO A 81 -17.78 9.85 2.96
C PRO A 81 -19.21 9.46 2.57
N GLY A 82 -19.56 8.16 2.69
CA GLY A 82 -20.91 7.63 2.47
C GLY A 82 -21.17 6.94 1.12
N ALA A 83 -20.15 6.67 0.30
CA ALA A 83 -20.31 5.87 -0.93
C ALA A 83 -20.43 4.36 -0.65
N ASP A 84 -19.84 3.87 0.44
CA ASP A 84 -19.87 2.45 0.82
C ASP A 84 -21.31 1.95 1.04
N ASP A 85 -22.16 2.73 1.70
CA ASP A 85 -23.57 2.37 1.95
C ASP A 85 -24.38 2.21 0.65
N LEU A 86 -23.96 2.86 -0.45
CA LEU A 86 -24.59 2.75 -1.77
C LEU A 86 -24.05 1.57 -2.60
N GLU A 87 -22.81 1.13 -2.35
CA GLU A 87 -22.16 0.03 -3.10
C GLU A 87 -22.32 -1.35 -2.43
N VAL A 88 -22.74 -1.45 -1.16
CA VAL A 88 -23.03 -2.73 -0.48
C VAL A 88 -24.17 -3.51 -1.16
N VAL A 89 -25.03 -2.84 -1.94
CA VAL A 89 -25.93 -3.52 -2.88
C VAL A 89 -25.18 -3.77 -4.19
N ALA A 90 -24.27 -4.74 -4.20
CA ALA A 90 -23.63 -5.18 -5.44
C ALA A 90 -24.73 -5.65 -6.42
N PRO A 91 -24.90 -5.03 -7.61
CA PRO A 91 -25.69 -5.67 -8.65
C PRO A 91 -24.96 -6.96 -9.03
N GLN A 92 -25.64 -8.10 -9.01
CA GLN A 92 -25.11 -9.38 -9.45
C GLN A 92 -24.61 -9.28 -10.90
N LYS A 93 -23.34 -8.90 -11.10
CA LYS A 93 -22.69 -8.93 -12.41
C LYS A 93 -22.43 -10.40 -12.73
N THR A 94 -23.32 -11.00 -13.51
CA THR A 94 -23.11 -12.30 -14.12
C THR A 94 -21.98 -12.17 -15.13
N TYR A 95 -20.76 -12.55 -14.74
CA TYR A 95 -19.64 -12.65 -15.66
C TYR A 95 -19.88 -13.84 -16.59
N ARG A 96 -20.39 -13.58 -17.80
CA ARG A 96 -20.38 -14.57 -18.89
C ARG A 96 -18.95 -14.74 -19.39
N ILE A 97 -18.24 -15.72 -18.86
CA ILE A 97 -16.95 -16.16 -19.38
C ILE A 97 -17.17 -16.71 -20.79
N LYS A 98 -16.71 -15.99 -21.81
CA LYS A 98 -16.64 -16.53 -23.19
C LYS A 98 -15.51 -17.56 -23.23
N LYS A 99 -15.85 -18.82 -23.51
CA LYS A 99 -14.86 -19.84 -23.88
C LYS A 99 -14.23 -19.43 -25.22
N TRP A 100 -12.90 -19.30 -25.23
CA TRP A 100 -12.14 -19.09 -26.46
C TRP A 100 -12.09 -20.40 -27.25
N LYS A 101 -12.20 -20.28 -28.58
CA LYS A 101 -12.16 -21.39 -29.55
C LYS A 101 -10.73 -21.63 -30.03
#